data_AF-A0A353UE82-F1
#
_entry.id   AF-A0A353UE82-F1
#
_cell.length_a   1.000
_cell.length_b   1.000
_cell.length_c   1.000
_cell.angle_alpha   90.00
_cell.angle_beta   90.00
_cell.angle_gamma   90.00
#
_symmetry.space_group_name_H-M   'P 1'
#
loop_
_entity.id
_entity.type
_entity.pdbx_description
1 polymer ?
#
loop_
_entity_poly.entity_id
_entity_poly.type
_entity_poly.pdbx_seq_one_letter_code
_entity_poly.pdbx_strand_id
1 'polypeptide(L)'
;MAVHVPLSIEAQIEARVLMMAVNNILSPANGKPILVPTQDMVLGIYYLTKEKTGAKGEGKVFSGAEDVRIAYDAGVLDEHARIKVKIEGQFVDSTCGRALFSEIVPKAIPFSSVNKTLTKKELTKIIEYSYANAGKRATVVFLDKIEKLGFEYATKSGVSICMADMHIPSKKAEMIREAEHEVIDVQKQYGDGLITQGERYNKVIDIW
;
A
#
# COMPACT_ATOMS: atom_id res chain seq x y z
N MET A 1 -2.60 0.08 28.75
CA MET A 1 -2.50 1.57 28.83
C MET A 1 -3.21 2.02 30.09
N ALA A 2 -2.71 3.05 30.77
CA ALA A 2 -3.41 3.64 31.92
C ALA A 2 -4.65 4.40 31.44
N VAL A 3 -5.74 4.32 32.19
CA VAL A 3 -7.01 5.00 31.90
C VAL A 3 -7.29 5.99 33.01
N HIS A 4 -7.48 7.26 32.64
CA HIS A 4 -7.78 8.36 33.57
C HIS A 4 -9.15 8.95 33.23
N VAL A 5 -9.88 9.41 34.25
CA VAL A 5 -11.24 9.96 34.10
C VAL A 5 -11.22 11.45 34.45
N PRO A 6 -11.52 12.36 33.49
CA PRO A 6 -11.67 13.77 33.80
C PRO A 6 -12.95 14.02 34.59
N LEU A 7 -12.84 14.60 35.79
CA LEU A 7 -13.98 14.79 36.70
C LEU A 7 -14.65 16.16 36.51
N SER A 8 -13.88 17.24 36.36
CA SER A 8 -14.44 18.58 36.22
C SER A 8 -15.06 18.79 34.83
N ILE A 9 -16.04 19.70 34.74
CA ILE A 9 -16.71 20.02 33.47
C ILE A 9 -15.69 20.60 32.47
N GLU A 10 -14.76 21.42 32.96
CA GLU A 10 -13.69 22.02 32.17
C GLU A 10 -12.78 20.94 31.58
N ALA A 11 -12.36 19.97 32.39
CA ALA A 11 -11.51 18.88 31.92
C ALA A 11 -12.24 17.96 30.94
N GLN A 12 -13.55 17.73 31.14
CA GLN A 12 -14.36 16.94 30.19
C GLN A 12 -14.50 17.67 28.84
N ILE A 13 -14.70 18.98 28.85
CA ILE A 13 -14.78 19.80 27.64
C ILE A 13 -13.41 19.83 26.95
N GLU A 14 -12.32 20.06 27.66
CA GLU A 14 -10.96 20.07 27.12
C GLU A 14 -10.61 18.73 26.47
N ALA A 15 -10.87 17.63 27.17
CA ALA A 15 -10.64 16.28 26.63
C ALA A 15 -11.43 16.03 25.34
N ARG A 16 -12.68 16.51 25.29
CA ARG A 16 -13.55 16.35 24.12
C ARG A 16 -13.15 17.25 22.95
N VAL A 17 -12.84 18.51 23.20
CA VAL A 17 -12.61 19.52 22.16
C VAL A 17 -11.18 19.48 21.64
N LEU A 18 -10.19 19.22 22.50
CA LEU A 18 -8.76 19.24 22.13
C LEU A 18 -8.19 17.83 22.04
N MET A 19 -8.35 17.00 23.07
CA MET A 19 -7.61 15.74 23.18
C MET A 19 -8.19 14.56 22.39
N MET A 20 -9.44 14.65 21.93
CA MET A 20 -10.11 13.55 21.22
C MET A 20 -9.31 13.08 20.00
N ALA A 21 -9.20 11.77 19.80
CA ALA A 21 -8.38 11.17 18.74
C ALA A 21 -8.71 11.71 17.33
N VAL A 22 -9.98 12.00 17.06
CA VAL A 22 -10.43 12.59 15.78
C VAL A 22 -9.79 13.95 15.48
N ASN A 23 -9.24 14.62 16.50
CA ASN A 23 -8.51 15.88 16.36
C ASN A 23 -7.07 15.71 15.91
N ASN A 24 -6.48 14.56 16.18
CA ASN A 24 -5.05 14.32 16.08
C ASN A 24 -4.71 13.52 14.82
N ILE A 25 -5.16 14.02 13.65
CA ILE A 25 -4.97 13.33 12.36
C ILE A 25 -3.55 13.55 11.81
N LEU A 26 -3.02 14.77 11.98
CA LEU A 26 -1.73 15.18 11.44
C LEU A 26 -0.67 15.21 12.55
N SER A 27 0.58 15.00 12.16
CA SER A 27 1.72 15.14 13.04
C SER A 27 2.01 16.61 13.33
N PRO A 28 2.15 17.01 14.61
CA PRO A 28 2.56 18.37 14.97
C PRO A 28 3.94 18.75 14.40
N ALA A 29 4.81 17.77 14.16
CA ALA A 29 6.19 18.02 13.75
C ALA A 29 6.34 18.35 12.26
N ASN A 30 5.50 17.76 11.39
CA ASN A 30 5.70 17.84 9.94
C ASN A 30 4.41 17.98 9.12
N GLY A 31 3.24 18.04 9.77
CA GLY A 31 1.94 18.20 9.11
C GLY A 31 1.47 16.99 8.31
N LYS A 32 2.20 15.87 8.29
CA LYS A 32 1.80 14.65 7.59
C LYS A 32 0.79 13.85 8.41
N PRO A 33 -0.14 13.10 7.77
CA PRO A 33 -1.06 12.24 8.50
C PRO A 33 -0.32 11.19 9.32
N ILE A 34 -0.68 11.05 10.59
CA ILE A 34 -0.23 9.95 11.46
C ILE A 34 -1.14 8.73 11.27
N LEU A 35 -2.43 8.97 11.03
CA LEU A 35 -3.46 7.94 10.84
C LEU A 35 -3.41 7.34 9.43
N VAL A 36 -2.25 6.79 9.04
CA VAL A 36 -2.08 6.09 7.76
C VAL A 36 -2.31 4.59 7.99
N PRO A 37 -3.09 3.90 7.13
CA PRO A 37 -3.21 2.45 7.16
C PRO A 37 -1.84 1.76 7.12
N THR A 38 -1.70 0.69 7.90
CA THR A 38 -0.47 -0.09 8.01
C THR A 38 -0.73 -1.57 7.69
N GLN A 39 0.33 -2.28 7.33
CA GLN A 39 0.35 -3.75 7.17
C GLN A 39 -0.82 -4.26 6.32
N ASP A 40 -1.68 -5.10 6.90
CA ASP A 40 -2.71 -5.87 6.19
C ASP A 40 -3.80 -4.99 5.58
N MET A 41 -4.09 -3.84 6.19
CA MET A 41 -5.01 -2.88 5.57
C MET A 41 -4.47 -2.39 4.22
N VAL A 42 -3.16 -2.11 4.16
CA VAL A 42 -2.52 -1.71 2.89
C VAL A 42 -2.49 -2.87 1.92
N LEU A 43 -2.24 -4.10 2.40
CA LEU A 43 -2.21 -5.30 1.57
C LEU A 43 -3.57 -5.55 0.91
N GLY A 44 -4.67 -5.46 1.66
CA GLY A 44 -6.01 -5.68 1.13
C GLY A 44 -6.41 -4.64 0.08
N ILE A 45 -6.09 -3.36 0.32
CA ILE A 45 -6.35 -2.31 -0.67
C ILE A 45 -5.44 -2.44 -1.91
N TYR A 46 -4.17 -2.82 -1.71
CA TYR A 46 -3.25 -3.10 -2.81
C TYR A 46 -3.75 -4.27 -3.67
N TYR A 47 -4.21 -5.35 -3.04
CA TYR A 47 -4.81 -6.49 -3.70
C TYR A 47 -6.02 -6.05 -4.52
N LEU A 48 -7.00 -5.40 -3.87
CA LEU A 48 -8.23 -4.91 -4.52
C LEU A 48 -7.94 -4.05 -5.76
N THR A 49 -6.94 -3.16 -5.69
CA THR A 49 -6.66 -2.20 -6.77
C THR A 49 -5.73 -2.74 -7.87
N LYS A 50 -5.22 -3.96 -7.69
CA LYS A 50 -4.38 -4.65 -8.67
C LYS A 50 -5.21 -5.09 -9.87
N GLU A 51 -4.60 -5.00 -11.05
CA GLU A 51 -5.17 -5.47 -12.31
C GLU A 51 -4.61 -6.85 -12.68
N LYS A 52 -5.45 -7.67 -13.31
CA LYS A 52 -5.09 -8.98 -13.83
C LYS A 52 -5.58 -9.12 -15.26
N THR A 53 -4.72 -9.61 -16.14
CA THR A 53 -5.09 -9.93 -17.53
C THR A 53 -5.85 -11.27 -17.58
N GLY A 54 -6.89 -11.35 -18.42
CA GLY A 54 -7.70 -12.55 -18.59
C GLY A 54 -8.66 -12.84 -17.44
N ALA A 55 -9.03 -11.82 -16.65
CA ALA A 55 -9.95 -11.97 -15.54
C ALA A 55 -11.41 -12.03 -16.01
N LYS A 56 -12.28 -12.66 -15.20
CA LYS A 56 -13.69 -12.86 -15.58
C LYS A 56 -14.41 -11.52 -15.72
N GLY A 57 -15.01 -11.28 -16.88
CA GLY A 57 -15.73 -10.03 -17.17
C GLY A 57 -14.85 -8.89 -17.68
N GLU A 58 -13.62 -9.18 -18.11
CA GLU A 58 -12.75 -8.23 -18.80
C GLU A 58 -13.42 -7.60 -20.04
N GLY A 59 -13.22 -6.29 -20.22
CA GLY A 59 -13.72 -5.52 -21.36
C GLY A 59 -15.18 -5.09 -21.26
N LYS A 60 -15.88 -5.42 -20.16
CA LYS A 60 -17.26 -4.96 -19.93
C LYS A 60 -17.33 -3.45 -19.70
N VAL A 61 -18.45 -2.88 -20.10
CA VAL A 61 -18.75 -1.44 -20.00
C VAL A 61 -19.89 -1.25 -18.99
N PHE A 62 -19.72 -0.31 -18.07
CA PHE A 62 -20.67 0.01 -17.01
C PHE A 62 -21.01 1.51 -17.00
N SER A 63 -22.26 1.83 -16.69
CA SER A 63 -22.77 3.20 -16.62
C SER A 63 -22.42 3.94 -15.33
N GLY A 64 -21.96 3.23 -14.30
CA GLY A 64 -21.51 3.81 -13.03
C GLY A 64 -20.93 2.77 -12.09
N ALA A 65 -20.47 3.22 -10.91
CA ALA A 65 -19.91 2.34 -9.88
C ALA A 65 -20.96 1.36 -9.31
N GLU A 66 -22.22 1.76 -9.21
CA GLU A 66 -23.30 0.92 -8.69
C GLU A 66 -23.57 -0.31 -9.58
N ASP A 67 -23.50 -0.17 -10.90
CA ASP A 67 -23.62 -1.30 -11.82
C ASP A 67 -22.45 -2.28 -11.69
N VAL A 68 -21.25 -1.74 -11.44
CA VAL A 68 -20.05 -2.54 -11.17
C VAL A 68 -20.25 -3.35 -9.88
N ARG A 69 -20.79 -2.72 -8.83
CA ARG A 69 -21.11 -3.38 -7.57
C ARG A 69 -22.10 -4.52 -7.75
N ILE A 70 -23.19 -4.28 -8.48
CA ILE A 70 -24.21 -5.31 -8.78
C ILE A 70 -23.58 -6.48 -9.54
N ALA A 71 -22.75 -6.20 -10.55
CA ALA A 71 -22.10 -7.25 -11.34
C ALA A 71 -21.07 -8.06 -10.54
N TYR A 72 -20.36 -7.40 -9.62
CA TYR A 72 -19.43 -8.03 -8.70
C TYR A 72 -20.17 -8.90 -7.68
N ASP A 73 -21.21 -8.38 -7.03
CA ASP A 73 -22.01 -9.11 -6.05
C ASP A 73 -22.75 -10.31 -6.68
N ALA A 74 -23.11 -10.23 -7.96
CA ALA A 74 -23.66 -11.35 -8.74
C ALA A 74 -22.62 -12.41 -9.15
N GLY A 75 -21.32 -12.20 -8.86
CA GLY A 75 -20.23 -13.10 -9.23
C GLY A 75 -19.94 -13.15 -10.74
N VAL A 76 -20.42 -12.16 -11.49
CA VAL A 76 -20.26 -12.07 -12.95
C VAL A 76 -18.94 -11.38 -13.33
N LEU A 77 -18.38 -10.59 -12.42
CA LEU A 77 -17.16 -9.80 -12.57
C LEU A 77 -16.15 -10.15 -11.47
N ASP A 78 -14.89 -10.29 -11.85
CA ASP A 78 -13.76 -10.50 -10.92
C ASP A 78 -13.21 -9.14 -10.44
N GLU A 79 -12.79 -9.04 -9.18
CA GLU A 79 -12.22 -7.80 -8.59
C GLU A 79 -11.07 -7.21 -9.41
N HIS A 80 -10.26 -8.05 -10.09
CA HIS A 80 -9.11 -7.60 -10.86
C HIS A 80 -9.40 -7.37 -12.35
N ALA A 81 -10.65 -7.57 -12.78
CA ALA A 81 -11.04 -7.42 -14.18
C ALA A 81 -10.95 -5.96 -14.66
N ARG A 82 -10.36 -5.77 -15.84
CA ARG A 82 -10.32 -4.48 -16.54
C ARG A 82 -11.68 -4.18 -17.16
N ILE A 83 -12.22 -3.02 -16.82
CA ILE A 83 -13.56 -2.58 -17.21
C ILE A 83 -13.53 -1.11 -17.68
N LYS A 84 -14.52 -0.73 -18.48
CA LYS A 84 -14.82 0.68 -18.77
C LYS A 84 -15.97 1.13 -17.91
N VAL A 85 -15.74 2.09 -17.03
CA VAL A 85 -16.80 2.66 -16.17
C VAL A 85 -17.00 4.13 -16.49
N LYS A 86 -18.25 4.57 -16.53
CA LYS A 86 -18.58 5.98 -16.67
C LYS A 86 -18.52 6.67 -15.32
N ILE A 87 -17.58 7.61 -15.17
CA ILE A 87 -17.38 8.40 -13.95
C ILE A 87 -17.42 9.87 -14.34
N GLU A 88 -18.21 10.66 -13.63
CA GLU A 88 -18.37 12.10 -13.89
C GLU A 88 -18.74 12.42 -15.36
N GLY A 89 -19.49 11.52 -16.00
CA GLY A 89 -19.93 11.69 -17.39
C GLY A 89 -18.98 11.16 -18.45
N GLN A 90 -17.75 10.78 -18.11
CA GLN A 90 -16.74 10.27 -19.03
C GLN A 90 -16.47 8.79 -18.84
N PHE A 91 -16.23 8.05 -19.93
CA PHE A 91 -15.79 6.66 -19.85
C PHE A 91 -14.29 6.60 -19.55
N VAL A 92 -13.94 5.90 -18.47
CA VAL A 92 -12.56 5.73 -18.02
C VAL A 92 -12.25 4.24 -17.94
N ASP A 93 -11.07 3.86 -18.42
CA ASP A 93 -10.53 2.51 -18.24
C ASP A 93 -10.09 2.32 -16.78
N SER A 94 -10.64 1.32 -16.10
CA SER A 94 -10.33 1.02 -14.70
C SER A 94 -10.45 -0.47 -14.40
N THR A 95 -10.43 -0.84 -13.12
CA THR A 95 -10.72 -2.19 -12.64
C THR A 95 -11.94 -2.21 -11.75
N CYS A 96 -12.57 -3.37 -11.61
CA CYS A 96 -13.67 -3.58 -10.67
C CYS A 96 -13.29 -3.09 -9.26
N GLY A 97 -12.14 -3.52 -8.74
CA GLY A 97 -11.72 -3.14 -7.41
C GLY A 97 -11.41 -1.65 -7.22
N ARG A 98 -10.89 -0.95 -8.24
CA ARG A 98 -10.71 0.51 -8.20
C ARG A 98 -12.06 1.25 -8.19
N ALA A 99 -13.04 0.74 -8.93
CA ALA A 99 -14.40 1.27 -8.89
C ALA A 99 -15.07 1.04 -7.52
N LEU A 100 -14.91 -0.15 -6.92
CA LEU A 100 -15.40 -0.43 -5.56
C LEU A 100 -14.73 0.48 -4.51
N PHE A 101 -13.42 0.71 -4.63
CA PHE A 101 -12.72 1.65 -3.75
C PHE A 101 -13.24 3.08 -3.90
N SER A 102 -13.66 3.49 -5.10
CA SER A 102 -14.20 4.85 -5.31
C SER A 102 -15.49 5.13 -4.55
N GLU A 103 -16.26 4.11 -4.15
CA GLU A 103 -17.48 4.28 -3.35
C GLU A 103 -17.19 4.80 -1.93
N ILE A 104 -16.03 4.44 -1.37
CA ILE A 104 -15.65 4.85 -0.01
C ILE A 104 -14.99 6.22 0.01
N VAL A 105 -14.45 6.66 -1.14
CA VAL A 105 -13.69 7.90 -1.30
C VAL A 105 -14.62 9.12 -1.24
N PRO A 106 -14.26 10.19 -0.52
CA PRO A 106 -15.04 11.43 -0.51
C PRO A 106 -15.15 12.04 -1.92
N LYS A 107 -16.32 12.59 -2.27
CA LYS A 107 -16.59 13.22 -3.58
C LYS A 107 -15.62 14.35 -3.96
N ALA A 108 -14.92 14.92 -3.00
CA ALA A 108 -13.92 15.95 -3.25
C ALA A 108 -12.64 15.41 -3.90
N ILE A 109 -12.40 14.09 -3.87
CA ILE A 109 -11.19 13.46 -4.40
C ILE A 109 -11.45 13.00 -5.84
N PRO A 110 -10.65 13.46 -6.81
CA PRO A 110 -10.76 13.00 -8.19
C PRO A 110 -10.53 11.50 -8.33
N PHE A 111 -11.31 10.84 -9.18
CA PHE A 111 -11.14 9.42 -9.47
C PHE A 111 -9.75 9.09 -10.07
N SER A 112 -9.12 10.05 -10.76
CA SER A 112 -7.76 9.89 -11.27
C SER A 112 -6.72 9.58 -10.18
N SER A 113 -6.93 10.07 -8.96
CA SER A 113 -6.08 9.75 -7.80
C SER A 113 -6.27 8.33 -7.29
N VAL A 114 -7.41 7.72 -7.59
CA VAL A 114 -7.79 6.35 -7.19
C VAL A 114 -7.47 5.34 -8.28
N ASN A 115 -7.48 5.75 -9.55
CA ASN A 115 -7.34 4.85 -10.71
C ASN A 115 -5.88 4.40 -10.96
N LYS A 116 -5.25 3.82 -9.96
CA LYS A 116 -3.91 3.25 -9.99
C LYS A 116 -3.79 2.19 -8.90
N THR A 117 -2.75 1.38 -8.97
CA THR A 117 -2.43 0.43 -7.89
C THR A 117 -2.06 1.20 -6.62
N LEU A 118 -2.84 1.04 -5.56
CA LEU A 118 -2.68 1.80 -4.34
C LEU A 118 -1.64 1.15 -3.42
N THR A 119 -0.48 1.79 -3.32
CA THR A 119 0.55 1.46 -2.33
C THR A 119 0.37 2.29 -1.07
N LYS A 120 1.12 1.96 0.00
CA LYS A 120 1.15 2.78 1.23
C LYS A 120 1.37 4.26 0.94
N LYS A 121 2.31 4.59 0.04
CA LYS A 121 2.64 5.98 -0.32
C LYS A 121 1.46 6.69 -1.00
N GLU A 122 0.76 6.00 -1.89
CA GLU A 122 -0.38 6.57 -2.60
C GLU A 122 -1.58 6.76 -1.67
N LEU A 123 -1.82 5.82 -0.75
CA LEU A 123 -2.84 5.98 0.30
C LEU A 123 -2.57 7.20 1.19
N THR A 124 -1.32 7.42 1.60
CA THR A 124 -0.95 8.61 2.38
C THR A 124 -1.30 9.90 1.62
N LYS A 125 -0.98 9.98 0.31
CA LYS A 125 -1.31 11.15 -0.52
C LYS A 125 -2.83 11.37 -0.65
N ILE A 126 -3.61 10.30 -0.78
CA ILE A 126 -5.08 10.40 -0.87
C ILE A 126 -5.65 10.91 0.47
N ILE A 127 -5.11 10.46 1.61
CA ILE A 127 -5.53 10.93 2.94
C ILE A 127 -5.15 12.40 3.14
N GLU A 128 -3.95 12.81 2.73
CA GLU A 128 -3.53 14.23 2.74
C GLU A 128 -4.49 15.08 1.90
N TYR A 129 -4.81 14.62 0.70
CA TYR A 129 -5.74 15.31 -0.20
C TYR A 129 -7.17 15.36 0.37
N SER A 130 -7.63 14.27 0.99
CA SER A 130 -8.92 14.21 1.70
C SER A 130 -8.97 15.26 2.81
N TYR A 131 -7.92 15.36 3.62
CA TYR A 131 -7.88 16.31 4.73
C TYR A 131 -7.93 17.75 4.24
N ALA A 132 -7.19 18.07 3.17
CA ALA A 132 -7.14 19.41 2.59
C ALA A 132 -8.47 19.83 1.92
N ASN A 133 -9.14 18.93 1.20
CA ASN A 133 -10.29 19.28 0.34
C ASN A 133 -11.66 18.88 0.92
N ALA A 134 -11.75 17.74 1.60
CA ALA A 134 -13.01 17.25 2.19
C ALA A 134 -13.13 17.62 3.68
N GLY A 135 -12.03 18.05 4.29
CA GLY A 135 -11.96 18.43 5.69
C GLY A 135 -11.87 17.23 6.65
N LYS A 136 -11.80 17.57 7.92
CA LYS A 136 -11.50 16.64 9.02
C LYS A 136 -12.53 15.53 9.18
N ARG A 137 -13.82 15.87 9.27
CA ARG A 137 -14.90 14.90 9.51
C ARG A 137 -14.99 13.86 8.39
N ALA A 138 -14.93 14.31 7.14
CA ALA A 138 -14.96 13.42 5.99
C ALA A 138 -13.75 12.49 5.96
N THR A 139 -12.57 13.01 6.33
CA THR A 139 -11.33 12.22 6.38
C THR A 139 -11.38 11.14 7.47
N VAL A 140 -11.91 11.43 8.66
CA VAL A 140 -12.09 10.40 9.71
C VAL A 140 -13.02 9.29 9.23
N VAL A 141 -14.18 9.65 8.64
CA VAL A 141 -15.12 8.66 8.09
C VAL A 141 -14.47 7.85 6.96
N PHE A 142 -13.64 8.48 6.15
CA PHE A 142 -12.91 7.80 5.08
C PHE A 142 -11.86 6.82 5.62
N LEU A 143 -11.13 7.18 6.68
CA LEU A 143 -10.17 6.30 7.33
C LEU A 143 -10.84 5.04 7.90
N ASP A 144 -11.98 5.18 8.59
CA ASP A 144 -12.75 4.04 9.10
C ASP A 144 -13.24 3.11 7.98
N LYS A 145 -13.61 3.68 6.82
CA LYS A 145 -14.01 2.90 5.64
C LYS A 145 -12.82 2.18 5.01
N ILE A 146 -11.65 2.82 4.93
CA ILE A 146 -10.42 2.20 4.44
C ILE A 146 -10.03 1.02 5.34
N GLU A 147 -10.12 1.19 6.67
CA GLU A 147 -9.82 0.12 7.62
C GLU A 147 -10.68 -1.11 7.35
N LYS A 148 -12.01 -0.93 7.32
CA LYS A 148 -12.96 -2.02 7.07
C LYS A 148 -12.72 -2.70 5.74
N LEU A 149 -12.59 -1.91 4.67
CA LEU A 149 -12.38 -2.43 3.32
C LEU A 149 -11.02 -3.15 3.21
N GLY A 150 -9.98 -2.58 3.80
CA GLY A 150 -8.64 -3.15 3.83
C GLY A 150 -8.62 -4.52 4.49
N PHE A 151 -9.20 -4.65 5.68
CA PHE A 151 -9.27 -5.95 6.37
C PHE A 151 -10.17 -6.97 5.66
N GLU A 152 -11.29 -6.52 5.11
CA GLU A 152 -12.19 -7.39 4.34
C GLU A 152 -11.47 -8.01 3.14
N TYR A 153 -10.81 -7.19 2.32
CA TYR A 153 -10.12 -7.67 1.12
C TYR A 153 -8.79 -8.36 1.43
N ALA A 154 -8.11 -8.01 2.52
CA ALA A 154 -6.97 -8.78 2.99
C ALA A 154 -7.39 -10.22 3.32
N THR A 155 -8.53 -10.38 4.00
CA THR A 155 -9.06 -11.70 4.34
C THR A 155 -9.53 -12.46 3.09
N LYS A 156 -10.30 -11.80 2.20
CA LYS A 156 -10.77 -12.41 0.94
C LYS A 156 -9.63 -12.84 0.01
N SER A 157 -8.53 -12.08 -0.01
CA SER A 157 -7.38 -12.40 -0.85
C SER A 157 -6.74 -13.76 -0.52
N GLY A 158 -6.92 -14.26 0.71
CA GLY A 158 -6.35 -15.52 1.16
C GLY A 158 -4.82 -15.56 1.05
N VAL A 159 -4.16 -14.40 1.04
CA VAL A 159 -2.70 -14.32 0.89
C VAL A 159 -2.04 -15.04 2.05
N SER A 160 -1.20 -16.00 1.70
CA SER A 160 -0.35 -16.74 2.61
C SER A 160 1.08 -16.74 2.07
N ILE A 161 2.02 -17.15 2.89
CA ILE A 161 3.43 -17.29 2.52
C ILE A 161 3.90 -18.69 2.89
N CYS A 162 4.58 -19.34 1.95
CA CYS A 162 5.18 -20.65 2.12
C CYS A 162 6.63 -20.66 1.64
N MET A 163 7.36 -21.75 1.92
CA MET A 163 8.76 -21.87 1.50
C MET A 163 8.92 -21.82 -0.03
N ALA A 164 7.92 -22.26 -0.80
CA ALA A 164 7.98 -22.24 -2.25
C ALA A 164 7.94 -20.83 -2.85
N ASP A 165 7.43 -19.84 -2.10
CA ASP A 165 7.43 -18.43 -2.52
C ASP A 165 8.84 -17.82 -2.46
N MET A 166 9.76 -18.44 -1.71
CA MET A 166 11.16 -18.04 -1.63
C MET A 166 11.95 -18.59 -2.81
N HIS A 167 11.87 -17.89 -3.95
CA HIS A 167 12.60 -18.27 -5.15
C HIS A 167 14.12 -18.01 -4.99
N ILE A 168 14.90 -19.09 -4.92
CA ILE A 168 16.36 -19.02 -4.96
C ILE A 168 16.80 -18.93 -6.43
N PRO A 169 17.51 -17.87 -6.85
CA PRO A 169 17.97 -17.73 -8.22
C PRO A 169 18.92 -18.87 -8.61
N SER A 170 18.72 -19.47 -9.79
CA SER A 170 19.57 -20.55 -10.31
C SER A 170 21.04 -20.15 -10.46
N LYS A 171 21.30 -18.88 -10.76
CA LYS A 171 22.65 -18.30 -10.93
C LYS A 171 23.42 -18.11 -9.63
N LYS A 172 22.77 -18.24 -8.46
CA LYS A 172 23.40 -17.97 -7.16
C LYS A 172 24.71 -18.76 -6.96
N ALA A 173 24.72 -20.05 -7.32
CA ALA A 173 25.89 -20.90 -7.13
C ALA A 173 27.04 -20.59 -8.13
N GLU A 174 26.73 -20.01 -9.28
CA GLU A 174 27.73 -19.53 -10.24
C GLU A 174 28.37 -18.25 -9.72
N MET A 175 27.56 -17.26 -9.32
CA MET A 175 28.04 -15.99 -8.77
C MET A 175 28.92 -16.17 -7.53
N ILE A 176 28.55 -17.08 -6.62
CA ILE A 176 29.37 -17.38 -5.43
C ILE A 176 30.72 -17.97 -5.84
N ARG A 177 30.75 -18.88 -6.82
CA ARG A 177 32.01 -19.48 -7.29
C ARG A 177 32.91 -18.44 -7.98
N GLU A 178 32.35 -17.54 -8.76
CA GLU A 178 33.10 -16.44 -9.38
C GLU A 178 33.72 -15.53 -8.31
N ALA A 179 32.93 -15.12 -7.30
CA ALA A 179 33.43 -14.31 -6.18
C ALA A 179 34.52 -15.05 -5.37
N GLU A 180 34.35 -16.35 -5.09
CA GLU A 180 35.35 -17.17 -4.42
C GLU A 180 36.66 -17.24 -5.22
N HIS A 181 36.58 -17.37 -6.55
CA HIS A 181 37.74 -17.34 -7.44
C HIS A 181 38.47 -15.99 -7.39
N GLU A 182 37.73 -14.88 -7.44
CA GLU A 182 38.32 -13.54 -7.34
C GLU A 182 39.00 -13.31 -5.99
N VAL A 183 38.41 -13.80 -4.89
CA VAL A 183 39.02 -13.73 -3.55
C VAL A 183 40.33 -14.52 -3.50
N ILE A 184 40.38 -15.70 -4.12
CA ILE A 184 41.61 -16.50 -4.21
C ILE A 184 42.71 -15.74 -4.96
N ASP A 185 42.38 -15.08 -6.06
CA ASP A 185 43.34 -14.27 -6.83
C ASP A 185 43.86 -13.08 -6.01
N VAL A 186 43.01 -12.41 -5.22
CA VAL A 186 43.43 -11.33 -4.32
C VAL A 186 44.31 -11.86 -3.18
N GLN A 187 44.02 -13.04 -2.63
CA GLN A 187 44.87 -13.67 -1.62
C GLN A 187 46.25 -14.04 -2.19
N LYS A 188 46.28 -14.51 -3.44
CA LYS A 188 47.53 -14.81 -4.14
C LYS A 188 48.36 -13.54 -4.37
N GLN A 189 47.74 -12.45 -4.83
CA GLN A 189 48.42 -11.15 -4.97
C GLN A 189 49.04 -10.66 -3.65
N TYR A 190 48.36 -10.89 -2.53
CA TYR A 190 48.91 -10.57 -1.21
C TYR A 190 50.10 -11.47 -0.84
N GLY A 191 49.99 -12.78 -1.10
CA GLY A 191 51.08 -13.74 -0.88
C GLY A 191 52.33 -13.47 -1.71
N ASP A 192 52.15 -12.99 -2.94
CA ASP A 192 53.21 -12.55 -3.86
C ASP A 192 53.78 -11.16 -3.50
N GLY A 193 53.20 -10.48 -2.51
CA GLY A 193 53.64 -9.16 -2.04
C GLY A 193 53.23 -7.98 -2.93
N LEU A 194 52.29 -8.18 -3.87
CA LEU A 194 51.82 -7.14 -4.81
C LEU A 194 50.86 -6.12 -4.16
N ILE A 195 50.21 -6.49 -3.06
CA ILE A 195 49.24 -5.66 -2.34
C ILE A 195 49.49 -5.71 -0.83
N THR A 196 49.06 -4.67 -0.13
CA THR A 196 49.13 -4.60 1.34
C THR A 196 47.97 -5.34 2.00
N GLN A 197 48.09 -5.60 3.31
CA GLN A 197 47.03 -6.25 4.09
C GLN A 197 45.73 -5.41 4.13
N GLY A 198 45.85 -4.09 4.14
CA GLY A 198 44.69 -3.18 4.09
C GLY A 198 43.97 -3.22 2.74
N GLU A 199 44.74 -3.21 1.64
CA GLU A 199 44.17 -3.33 0.28
C GLU A 199 43.52 -4.69 0.05
N ARG A 200 44.15 -5.77 0.54
CA ARG A 200 43.55 -7.12 0.51
C ARG A 200 42.21 -7.15 1.22
N TYR A 201 42.15 -6.58 2.43
CA TYR A 201 40.93 -6.55 3.23
C TYR A 201 39.80 -5.80 2.52
N ASN A 202 40.09 -4.60 1.99
CA ASN A 202 39.10 -3.81 1.26
C ASN A 202 38.63 -4.51 -0.02
N LYS A 203 39.55 -5.07 -0.82
CA LYS A 203 39.20 -5.80 -2.04
C LYS A 203 38.33 -7.03 -1.78
N VAL A 204 38.61 -7.80 -0.73
CA VAL A 204 37.78 -8.96 -0.37
C VAL A 204 36.39 -8.51 0.06
N ILE A 205 36.25 -7.37 0.75
CA ILE A 205 34.93 -6.80 1.07
C ILE A 205 34.19 -6.36 -0.20
N ASP A 206 34.86 -5.74 -1.15
CA ASP A 206 34.23 -5.25 -2.39
C ASP A 206 33.77 -6.39 -3.32
N ILE A 207 34.43 -7.56 -3.26
CA ILE A 207 34.07 -8.75 -4.04
C ILE A 207 32.80 -9.44 -3.49
N TRP A 208 32.55 -9.34 -2.18
CA TRP A 208 31.41 -9.96 -1.51
C TRP A 208 30.15 -9.07 -1.51
#